data_AF-A0A197JT50-F1
#
_entry.id   AF-A0A197JT50-F1
#
_cell.length_a   1.000
_cell.length_b   1.000
_cell.length_c   1.000
_cell.angle_alpha   90.00
_cell.angle_beta   90.00
_cell.angle_gamma   90.00
#
_symmetry.space_group_name_H-M   'P 1'
#
loop_
_entity.id
_entity.type
_entity.pdbx_description
1 polymer ?
#
loop_
_entity_poly.entity_id
_entity_poly.type
_entity_poly.pdbx_seq_one_letter_code
_entity_poly.pdbx_strand_id
1 'polypeptide(L)'
;MAQLKRDLSPPAGSGLWISSGDALSALVSGAVTRARQDSKVARLEGRSSEESEVEKIAMAADGRERAPKGDMAGGHYLGNFNNLWSLTIPRSDLSIPTAESAGRVALAIRSNLEIQLSAESVAKRIAFFDSPAVNDTPGRVGWAADIVLTNWCRFDLKGPKLRFGWGEKPFMATSGGGTVYPPAYSLMTEDKETGDVFLLAVIFCVPLLSIAKPVKVPGYPWSGVQVTSSTGNLFTRFITLHVPVPIPVP
;
A
#
# COMPACT_ATOMS: atom_id res chain seq x y z
N MET A 1 -12.46 7.46 -5.12
CA MET A 1 -12.25 6.00 -4.90
C MET A 1 -13.22 5.07 -5.64
N ALA A 2 -14.53 5.35 -5.66
CA ALA A 2 -15.51 4.45 -6.31
C ALA A 2 -15.27 4.21 -7.80
N GLN A 3 -14.92 5.26 -8.56
CA GLN A 3 -14.61 5.13 -9.98
C GLN A 3 -13.33 4.30 -10.21
N LEU A 4 -12.24 4.56 -9.47
CA LEU A 4 -11.01 3.76 -9.55
C LEU A 4 -11.29 2.26 -9.32
N LYS A 5 -12.07 1.93 -8.29
CA LYS A 5 -12.49 0.54 -8.04
C LYS A 5 -13.25 -0.01 -9.25
N ARG A 6 -14.19 0.74 -9.81
CA ARG A 6 -15.00 0.34 -10.97
C ARG A 6 -14.13 0.07 -12.20
N ASP A 7 -13.20 0.97 -12.51
CA ASP A 7 -12.33 0.89 -13.68
C ASP A 7 -11.40 -0.33 -13.62
N LEU A 8 -10.97 -0.71 -12.41
CA LEU A 8 -10.08 -1.85 -12.18
C LEU A 8 -10.83 -3.15 -11.83
N SER A 9 -12.17 -3.11 -11.76
CA SER A 9 -12.95 -4.29 -11.39
C SER A 9 -12.93 -5.32 -12.52
N PRO A 10 -12.91 -6.62 -12.18
CA PRO A 10 -13.03 -7.67 -13.17
C PRO A 10 -14.39 -7.59 -13.88
N PRO A 11 -14.53 -8.23 -15.06
CA PRO A 11 -15.79 -8.25 -15.81
C PRO A 11 -16.97 -8.74 -14.96
N ALA A 12 -18.14 -8.13 -15.18
CA ALA A 12 -19.37 -8.52 -14.52
C ALA A 12 -19.68 -10.00 -14.77
N GLY A 13 -20.10 -10.73 -13.73
CA GLY A 13 -20.42 -12.15 -13.81
C GLY A 13 -19.25 -13.12 -13.59
N SER A 14 -18.02 -12.62 -13.43
CA SER A 14 -16.85 -13.47 -13.13
C SER A 14 -16.84 -14.08 -11.71
N GLY A 15 -17.68 -13.59 -10.80
CA GLY A 15 -17.65 -13.95 -9.38
C GLY A 15 -16.46 -13.39 -8.60
N LEU A 16 -15.53 -12.73 -9.30
CA LEU A 16 -14.35 -12.09 -8.73
C LEU A 16 -14.70 -10.65 -8.31
N TRP A 17 -14.04 -10.15 -7.26
CA TRP A 17 -14.25 -8.79 -6.78
C TRP A 17 -12.93 -8.19 -6.29
N ILE A 18 -12.88 -6.87 -6.14
CA ILE A 18 -11.76 -6.15 -5.50
C ILE A 18 -12.31 -5.07 -4.56
N SER A 19 -11.52 -4.68 -3.56
CA SER A 19 -11.79 -3.52 -2.72
C SER A 19 -11.20 -2.24 -3.31
N SER A 20 -11.65 -1.08 -2.82
CA SER A 20 -11.02 0.20 -3.14
C SER A 20 -9.56 0.25 -2.68
N GLY A 21 -9.22 -0.47 -1.60
CA GLY A 21 -7.84 -0.61 -1.13
C GLY A 21 -6.97 -1.37 -2.12
N ASP A 22 -7.49 -2.44 -2.72
CA ASP A 22 -6.74 -3.25 -3.70
C ASP A 22 -6.49 -2.44 -4.97
N ALA A 23 -7.51 -1.70 -5.42
CA ALA A 23 -7.43 -0.82 -6.58
C ALA A 23 -6.38 0.29 -6.38
N LEU A 24 -6.37 0.92 -5.21
CA LEU A 24 -5.38 1.94 -4.87
C LEU A 24 -3.97 1.35 -4.73
N SER A 25 -3.84 0.19 -4.10
CA SER A 25 -2.57 -0.53 -3.99
C SER A 25 -1.99 -0.87 -5.37
N ALA A 26 -2.82 -1.34 -6.30
CA ALA A 26 -2.40 -1.59 -7.68
C ALA A 26 -1.92 -0.32 -8.38
N LEU A 27 -2.67 0.78 -8.24
CA LEU A 27 -2.30 2.09 -8.81
C LEU A 27 -0.95 2.58 -8.27
N VAL A 28 -0.78 2.55 -6.95
CA VAL A 28 0.46 2.99 -6.28
C VAL A 28 1.63 2.11 -6.69
N SER A 29 1.46 0.80 -6.73
CA SER A 29 2.52 -0.11 -7.15
C SER A 29 2.97 0.17 -8.57
N GLY A 30 2.04 0.33 -9.52
CA GLY A 30 2.38 0.68 -10.89
C GLY A 30 3.07 2.05 -10.99
N ALA A 31 2.60 3.05 -10.23
CA ALA A 31 3.22 4.37 -10.20
C ALA A 31 4.66 4.33 -9.69
N VAL A 32 4.92 3.57 -8.62
CA VAL A 32 6.26 3.38 -8.06
C VAL A 32 7.18 2.67 -9.06
N THR A 33 6.71 1.58 -9.69
CA THR A 33 7.50 0.84 -10.69
C THR A 33 7.88 1.72 -11.87
N ARG A 34 6.92 2.46 -12.44
CA ARG A 34 7.19 3.37 -13.58
C ARG A 34 8.13 4.51 -13.18
N ALA A 35 7.91 5.15 -12.03
CA ALA A 35 8.78 6.22 -11.56
C ALA A 35 10.23 5.74 -11.34
N ARG A 36 10.41 4.50 -10.85
CA ARG A 36 11.73 3.88 -10.70
C ARG A 36 12.41 3.63 -12.05
N GLN A 37 11.66 3.11 -13.02
CA GLN A 37 12.15 2.88 -14.39
C GLN A 37 12.58 4.19 -15.05
N ASP A 38 11.73 5.21 -15.00
CA ASP A 38 12.01 6.53 -15.60
C ASP A 38 13.22 7.22 -14.96
N SER A 39 13.38 7.05 -13.64
CA SER A 39 14.47 7.67 -12.87
C SER A 39 15.78 6.88 -12.92
N LYS A 40 15.81 5.69 -13.55
CA LYS A 40 16.99 4.80 -13.59
C LYS A 40 17.59 4.53 -12.21
N VAL A 41 16.73 4.43 -11.19
CA VAL A 41 17.20 4.16 -9.83
C VAL A 41 17.39 2.66 -9.67
N ALA A 42 18.62 2.27 -9.29
CA ALA A 42 18.95 0.89 -8.99
C ALA A 42 18.00 0.33 -7.92
N ARG A 43 17.57 -0.93 -8.12
CA ARG A 43 16.81 -1.63 -7.10
C ARG A 43 17.70 -1.90 -5.89
N LEU A 44 17.10 -1.89 -4.69
CA LEU A 44 17.84 -2.22 -3.49
C LEU A 44 18.28 -3.69 -3.56
N GLU A 45 19.57 -3.91 -3.31
CA GLU A 45 20.17 -5.24 -3.30
C GLU A 45 19.40 -6.21 -2.39
N GLY A 46 19.29 -7.46 -2.83
CA GLY A 46 18.58 -8.53 -2.11
C GLY A 46 17.06 -8.57 -2.29
N ARG A 47 16.46 -7.70 -3.11
CA ARG A 47 15.01 -7.71 -3.41
C ARG A 47 14.67 -8.25 -4.79
N SER A 48 15.08 -7.53 -5.84
CA SER A 48 15.06 -7.99 -7.24
C SER A 48 16.14 -7.25 -8.03
N SER A 49 16.66 -7.87 -9.09
CA SER A 49 17.69 -7.26 -9.96
C SER A 49 17.06 -6.33 -11.01
N GLU A 50 17.88 -5.56 -11.73
CA GLU A 50 17.42 -4.72 -12.83
C GLU A 50 16.71 -5.55 -13.91
N GLU A 51 17.27 -6.72 -14.22
CA GLU A 51 16.84 -7.68 -15.24
C GLU A 51 15.68 -8.58 -14.80
N SER A 52 15.27 -8.52 -13.53
CA SER A 52 14.15 -9.36 -13.06
C SER A 52 12.89 -9.06 -13.89
N GLU A 53 12.06 -10.05 -14.23
CA GLU A 53 10.80 -9.78 -14.96
C GLU A 53 9.61 -9.58 -14.02
N VAL A 54 9.88 -9.51 -12.72
CA VAL A 54 8.87 -9.41 -11.68
C VAL A 54 9.20 -8.31 -10.67
N GLU A 55 8.19 -7.90 -9.90
CA GLU A 55 8.36 -7.14 -8.67
C GLU A 55 7.59 -7.83 -7.54
N LYS A 56 8.17 -7.81 -6.34
CA LYS A 56 7.56 -8.35 -5.13
C LYS A 56 6.90 -7.23 -4.34
N ILE A 57 5.57 -7.31 -4.22
CA ILE A 57 4.78 -6.39 -3.41
C ILE A 57 4.54 -7.05 -2.06
N ALA A 58 4.78 -6.32 -0.98
CA ALA A 58 4.44 -6.74 0.37
C ALA A 58 3.44 -5.80 1.00
N MET A 59 2.48 -6.36 1.73
CA MET A 59 1.42 -5.60 2.37
C MET A 59 1.22 -6.08 3.80
N ALA A 60 1.09 -5.12 4.72
CA ALA A 60 0.61 -5.42 6.06
C ALA A 60 -0.91 -5.58 6.04
N ALA A 61 -1.43 -6.62 6.70
CA ALA A 61 -2.86 -6.78 6.87
C ALA A 61 -3.21 -7.21 8.29
N ASP A 62 -4.34 -6.70 8.78
CA ASP A 62 -4.86 -7.03 10.10
C ASP A 62 -5.43 -8.45 10.09
N GLY A 63 -4.81 -9.35 10.85
CA GLY A 63 -5.23 -10.74 10.97
C GLY A 63 -6.30 -10.98 12.05
N ARG A 64 -6.62 -9.97 12.88
CA ARG A 64 -7.40 -10.17 14.12
C ARG A 64 -8.79 -10.76 13.86
N GLU A 65 -9.49 -10.25 12.85
CA GLU A 65 -10.80 -10.76 12.41
C GLU A 65 -10.75 -12.18 11.86
N ARG A 66 -9.54 -12.70 11.58
CA ARG A 66 -9.29 -14.01 10.97
C ARG A 66 -8.48 -14.91 11.90
N ALA A 67 -8.35 -14.53 13.17
CA ALA A 67 -7.76 -15.39 14.19
C ALA A 67 -8.57 -16.70 14.26
N PRO A 68 -7.92 -17.89 14.32
CA PRO A 68 -8.62 -19.17 14.26
C PRO A 68 -9.74 -19.35 15.30
N LYS A 69 -9.61 -18.69 16.46
CA LYS A 69 -10.59 -18.75 17.56
C LYS A 69 -11.51 -17.52 17.64
N GLY A 70 -11.30 -16.51 16.80
CA GLY A 70 -12.06 -15.25 16.80
C GLY A 70 -11.89 -14.38 18.06
N ASP A 71 -11.03 -14.78 18.99
CA ASP A 71 -10.80 -14.14 20.30
C ASP A 71 -10.09 -12.77 20.20
N MET A 72 -9.46 -12.49 19.06
CA MET A 72 -8.81 -11.21 18.79
C MET A 72 -9.70 -10.19 18.06
N ALA A 73 -10.90 -10.59 17.64
CA ALA A 73 -11.83 -9.73 16.92
C ALA A 73 -12.38 -8.59 17.82
N GLY A 74 -12.98 -7.56 17.20
CA GLY A 74 -13.64 -6.48 17.93
C GLY A 74 -12.71 -5.42 18.57
N GLY A 75 -11.40 -5.52 18.36
CA GLY A 75 -10.45 -4.46 18.73
C GLY A 75 -10.01 -4.46 20.20
N HIS A 76 -10.25 -5.53 20.95
CA HIS A 76 -9.82 -5.66 22.35
C HIS A 76 -8.40 -6.23 22.50
N TYR A 77 -7.85 -6.83 21.44
CA TYR A 77 -6.49 -7.37 21.43
C TYR A 77 -5.45 -6.26 21.27
N LEU A 78 -4.65 -6.03 22.31
CA LEU A 78 -3.65 -4.97 22.40
C LEU A 78 -2.25 -5.36 21.86
N GLY A 79 -2.08 -6.60 21.38
CA GLY A 79 -0.82 -7.06 20.79
C GLY A 79 -0.71 -6.79 19.29
N ASN A 80 0.41 -7.22 18.69
CA ASN A 80 0.59 -7.21 17.24
C ASN A 80 0.07 -8.51 16.63
N PHE A 81 -0.95 -8.40 15.77
CA PHE A 81 -1.42 -9.51 14.95
C PHE A 81 -1.59 -9.07 13.48
N ASN A 82 -0.60 -8.34 13.00
CA ASN A 82 -0.51 -7.94 11.61
C ASN A 82 0.28 -8.97 10.82
N ASN A 83 -0.38 -9.58 9.85
CA ASN A 83 0.25 -10.54 8.97
C ASN A 83 0.87 -9.79 7.78
N LEU A 84 2.20 -9.81 7.70
CA LEU A 84 2.94 -9.29 6.56
C LEU A 84 3.02 -10.38 5.49
N TRP A 85 2.33 -10.17 4.39
CA TRP A 85 2.31 -11.10 3.27
C TRP A 85 2.91 -10.42 2.03
N SER A 86 3.31 -11.23 1.06
CA SER A 86 3.87 -10.74 -0.19
C SER A 86 3.36 -11.53 -1.38
N LEU A 87 3.29 -10.88 -2.53
CA LEU A 87 3.02 -11.49 -3.82
C LEU A 87 4.07 -11.06 -4.85
N THR A 88 4.27 -11.91 -5.85
CA THR A 88 5.10 -11.61 -7.02
C THR A 88 4.20 -11.20 -8.17
N ILE A 89 4.48 -10.05 -8.77
CA ILE A 89 3.72 -9.49 -9.89
C ILE A 89 4.62 -9.37 -11.13
N PRO A 90 4.12 -9.74 -12.32
CA PRO A 90 4.82 -9.46 -13.58
C PRO A 90 5.08 -7.97 -13.75
N ARG A 91 6.30 -7.59 -14.09
CA ARG A 91 6.65 -6.18 -14.28
C ARG A 91 5.85 -5.53 -15.39
N SER A 92 5.57 -6.26 -16.46
CA SER A 92 4.72 -5.81 -17.56
C SER A 92 3.36 -5.28 -17.07
N ASP A 93 2.76 -5.91 -16.06
CA ASP A 93 1.48 -5.48 -15.49
C ASP A 93 1.59 -4.18 -14.66
N LEU A 94 2.77 -3.87 -14.12
CA LEU A 94 3.03 -2.65 -13.35
C LEU A 94 3.49 -1.48 -14.25
N SER A 95 4.26 -1.79 -15.29
CA SER A 95 4.83 -0.81 -16.21
C SER A 95 3.83 -0.28 -17.23
N ILE A 96 2.83 -1.08 -17.64
CA ILE A 96 1.84 -0.67 -18.64
C ILE A 96 0.68 0.08 -17.94
N PRO A 97 0.45 1.37 -18.24
CA PRO A 97 -0.56 2.19 -17.54
C PRO A 97 -1.97 1.98 -18.12
N THR A 98 -2.44 0.74 -18.19
CA THR A 98 -3.81 0.42 -18.64
C THR A 98 -4.66 -0.12 -17.50
N ALA A 99 -5.99 0.04 -17.62
CA ALA A 99 -6.95 -0.44 -16.63
C ALA A 99 -6.92 -1.98 -16.52
N GLU A 100 -6.70 -2.68 -17.63
CA GLU A 100 -6.64 -4.14 -17.65
C GLU A 100 -5.42 -4.66 -16.87
N SER A 101 -4.25 -4.03 -17.07
CA SER A 101 -3.02 -4.39 -16.35
C SER A 101 -3.14 -4.08 -14.86
N ALA A 102 -3.60 -2.88 -14.51
CA ALA A 102 -3.83 -2.52 -13.12
C ALA A 102 -4.93 -3.37 -12.45
N GLY A 103 -5.96 -3.77 -13.19
CA GLY A 103 -7.01 -4.69 -12.74
C GLY A 103 -6.48 -6.08 -12.42
N ARG A 104 -5.57 -6.62 -13.25
CA ARG A 104 -4.86 -7.89 -12.93
C ARG A 104 -4.05 -7.78 -11.64
N VAL A 105 -3.34 -6.67 -11.42
CA VAL A 105 -2.60 -6.43 -10.17
C VAL A 105 -3.53 -6.34 -8.97
N ALA A 106 -4.64 -5.58 -9.08
CA ALA A 106 -5.61 -5.42 -7.99
C ALA A 106 -6.25 -6.76 -7.61
N LEU A 107 -6.61 -7.58 -8.62
CA LEU A 107 -7.14 -8.91 -8.41
C LEU A 107 -6.10 -9.85 -7.78
N ALA A 108 -4.85 -9.83 -8.25
CA ALA A 108 -3.78 -10.62 -7.66
C ALA A 108 -3.54 -10.26 -6.18
N ILE A 109 -3.62 -8.97 -5.83
CA ILE A 109 -3.58 -8.49 -4.44
C ILE A 109 -4.74 -9.09 -3.64
N ARG A 110 -5.98 -8.98 -4.13
CA ARG A 110 -7.16 -9.54 -3.46
C ARG A 110 -7.03 -11.04 -3.21
N SER A 111 -6.73 -11.80 -4.25
CA SER A 111 -6.64 -13.26 -4.17
C SER A 111 -5.54 -13.71 -3.20
N ASN A 112 -4.37 -13.05 -3.25
CA ASN A 112 -3.28 -13.37 -2.31
C ASN A 112 -3.61 -12.95 -0.88
N LEU A 113 -4.26 -11.81 -0.66
CA LEU A 113 -4.73 -11.41 0.66
C LEU A 113 -5.66 -12.48 1.26
N GLU A 114 -6.60 -13.00 0.47
CA GLU A 114 -7.52 -14.04 0.92
C GLU A 114 -6.81 -15.35 1.27
N ILE A 115 -5.88 -15.80 0.42
CA ILE A 115 -5.08 -17.00 0.67
C ILE A 115 -4.19 -16.81 1.90
N GLN A 116 -3.39 -15.76 1.95
CA GLN A 116 -2.36 -15.54 2.97
C GLN A 116 -2.94 -15.24 4.36
N LEU A 117 -4.17 -14.76 4.42
CA LEU A 117 -4.90 -14.54 5.66
C LEU A 117 -5.95 -15.62 5.95
N SER A 118 -5.98 -16.73 5.19
CA SER A 118 -6.78 -17.88 5.59
C SER A 118 -6.33 -18.40 6.96
N ALA A 119 -7.25 -18.95 7.75
CA ALA A 119 -6.94 -19.50 9.07
C ALA A 119 -5.83 -20.56 8.98
N GLU A 120 -5.85 -21.38 7.92
CA GLU A 120 -4.80 -22.37 7.64
C GLU A 120 -3.43 -21.73 7.39
N SER A 121 -3.34 -20.70 6.54
CA SER A 121 -2.06 -20.01 6.27
C SER A 121 -1.52 -19.29 7.50
N VAL A 122 -2.39 -18.67 8.30
CA VAL A 122 -2.04 -18.04 9.58
C VAL A 122 -1.50 -19.08 10.55
N ALA A 123 -2.19 -20.21 10.71
CA ALA A 123 -1.76 -21.30 11.59
C ALA A 123 -0.40 -21.90 11.16
N LYS A 124 -0.21 -22.15 9.86
CA LYS A 124 1.08 -22.63 9.32
C LYS A 124 2.22 -21.63 9.56
N ARG A 125 1.95 -20.33 9.44
CA ARG A 125 2.96 -19.28 9.70
C ARG A 125 3.34 -19.23 11.18
N ILE A 126 2.37 -19.31 12.08
CA ILE A 126 2.62 -19.42 13.53
C ILE A 126 3.47 -20.66 13.82
N ALA A 127 3.06 -21.84 13.33
CA ALA A 127 3.80 -23.09 13.54
C ALA A 127 5.24 -23.05 12.98
N PHE A 128 5.47 -22.34 11.87
CA PHE A 128 6.80 -22.13 11.32
C PHE A 128 7.69 -21.32 12.29
N PHE A 129 7.17 -20.21 12.81
CA PHE A 129 7.90 -19.37 13.76
C PHE A 129 8.09 -20.01 15.14
N ASP A 130 7.17 -20.90 15.55
CA ASP A 130 7.31 -21.66 16.78
C ASP A 130 8.31 -22.84 16.66
N SER A 131 8.73 -23.18 15.43
CA SER A 131 9.64 -24.31 15.23
C SER A 131 11.06 -24.01 15.77
N PRO A 132 11.71 -24.96 16.48
CA PRO A 132 13.07 -24.77 17.00
C PRO A 132 14.08 -24.41 15.90
N ALA A 133 13.90 -25.00 14.70
CA ALA A 133 14.73 -24.74 13.54
C ALA A 133 14.77 -23.26 13.11
N VAL A 134 13.71 -22.49 13.38
CA VAL A 134 13.66 -21.05 13.09
C VAL A 134 14.19 -20.23 14.26
N ASN A 135 13.84 -20.61 15.50
CA ASN A 135 14.23 -19.88 16.70
C ASN A 135 15.73 -19.99 17.04
N ASP A 136 16.39 -21.09 16.66
CA ASP A 136 17.78 -21.36 17.05
C ASP A 136 18.81 -20.86 16.01
N THR A 137 18.40 -20.28 14.88
CA THR A 137 19.30 -19.79 13.82
C THR A 137 19.08 -18.30 13.53
N PRO A 138 19.89 -17.40 14.11
CA PRO A 138 19.84 -15.97 13.82
C PRO A 138 19.98 -15.69 12.31
N GLY A 139 19.17 -14.77 11.79
CA GLY A 139 19.25 -14.33 10.39
C GLY A 139 18.59 -15.26 9.36
N ARG A 140 17.98 -16.38 9.78
CA ARG A 140 17.29 -17.31 8.86
C ARG A 140 16.07 -16.71 8.18
N VAL A 141 15.38 -15.78 8.85
CA VAL A 141 14.20 -15.08 8.32
C VAL A 141 14.59 -13.67 7.92
N GLY A 142 14.85 -13.49 6.63
CA GLY A 142 14.99 -12.19 5.99
C GLY A 142 13.70 -11.78 5.28
N TRP A 143 13.40 -10.49 5.26
CA TRP A 143 12.30 -9.96 4.48
C TRP A 143 12.81 -9.03 3.39
N ALA A 144 12.31 -9.24 2.17
CA ALA A 144 12.65 -8.48 1.00
C ALA A 144 11.40 -8.32 0.12
N ALA A 145 11.08 -7.07 -0.25
CA ALA A 145 10.02 -6.70 -1.17
C ALA A 145 10.36 -5.39 -1.89
N ASP A 146 10.10 -5.35 -3.20
CA ASP A 146 10.37 -4.19 -4.05
C ASP A 146 9.44 -3.02 -3.77
N ILE A 147 8.21 -3.31 -3.31
CA ILE A 147 7.18 -2.33 -2.97
C ILE A 147 6.55 -2.74 -1.64
N VAL A 148 6.36 -1.78 -0.75
CA VAL A 148 5.87 -2.02 0.61
C VAL A 148 4.67 -1.14 0.85
N LEU A 149 3.51 -1.75 1.10
CA LEU A 149 2.26 -1.01 1.28
C LEU A 149 1.70 -1.25 2.68
N THR A 150 1.23 -0.19 3.30
CA THR A 150 0.44 -0.25 4.53
C THR A 150 -0.83 0.55 4.35
N ASN A 151 -1.97 -0.08 4.61
CA ASN A 151 -3.28 0.55 4.43
C ASN A 151 -3.94 0.74 5.80
N TRP A 152 -4.02 1.99 6.22
CA TRP A 152 -4.62 2.41 7.49
C TRP A 152 -6.01 3.02 7.29
N CYS A 153 -6.57 2.98 6.07
CA CYS A 153 -7.87 3.56 5.76
C CYS A 153 -9.01 2.92 6.55
N ARG A 154 -8.85 1.72 7.13
CA ARG A 154 -9.86 1.15 8.03
C ARG A 154 -9.98 1.93 9.35
N PHE A 155 -8.90 2.55 9.82
CA PHE A 155 -8.85 3.20 11.12
C PHE A 155 -9.32 4.64 11.02
N ASP A 156 -10.28 5.01 11.87
CA ASP A 156 -10.83 6.36 11.93
C ASP A 156 -9.94 7.27 12.80
N LEU A 157 -8.80 7.67 12.23
CA LEU A 157 -7.76 8.44 12.92
C LEU A 157 -8.13 9.92 13.18
N LYS A 158 -9.26 10.38 12.64
CA LYS A 158 -9.84 11.70 12.93
C LYS A 158 -11.23 11.60 13.56
N GLY A 159 -11.63 10.39 13.94
CA GLY A 159 -12.96 10.08 14.40
C GLY A 159 -13.30 10.67 15.77
N PRO A 160 -14.59 10.59 16.15
CA PRO A 160 -15.06 11.07 17.44
C PRO A 160 -14.40 10.38 18.64
N LYS A 161 -13.88 9.16 18.46
CA LYS A 161 -13.15 8.41 19.50
C LYS A 161 -11.81 9.07 19.90
N LEU A 162 -11.30 10.00 19.08
CA LEU A 162 -10.05 10.72 19.33
C LEU A 162 -10.31 12.18 19.75
N ARG A 163 -11.52 12.48 20.25
CA ARG A 163 -11.86 13.76 20.87
C ARG A 163 -11.41 13.77 22.32
N PHE A 164 -10.21 14.28 22.58
CA PHE A 164 -9.64 14.38 23.93
C PHE A 164 -9.97 15.71 24.63
N GLY A 165 -11.08 16.36 24.25
CA GLY A 165 -11.58 17.60 24.88
C GLY A 165 -10.97 18.92 24.36
N TRP A 166 -10.08 18.87 23.36
CA TRP A 166 -9.42 20.07 22.79
C TRP A 166 -10.01 20.53 21.45
N GLY A 167 -11.16 20.00 21.07
CA GLY A 167 -11.83 20.33 19.81
C GLY A 167 -12.71 19.18 19.31
N GLU A 168 -13.37 19.41 18.18
CA GLU A 168 -14.30 18.44 17.58
C GLU A 168 -13.61 17.30 16.83
N LYS A 169 -12.36 17.48 16.36
CA LYS A 169 -11.57 16.43 15.72
C LYS A 169 -10.08 16.78 15.67
N PRO A 170 -9.19 15.78 15.51
CA PRO A 170 -7.80 16.03 15.15
C PRO A 170 -7.69 16.85 13.85
N PHE A 171 -6.88 17.90 13.86
CA PHE A 171 -6.62 18.71 12.66
C PHE A 171 -5.93 17.89 11.56
N MET A 172 -5.03 17.00 11.95
CA MET A 172 -4.28 16.11 11.06
C MET A 172 -3.88 14.85 11.83
N ALA A 173 -3.88 13.71 11.13
CA ALA A 173 -3.29 12.47 11.60
C ALA A 173 -2.22 12.07 10.59
N THR A 174 -0.98 11.92 11.04
CA THR A 174 0.15 11.51 10.21
C THR A 174 0.85 10.32 10.86
N SER A 175 1.72 9.64 10.12
CA SER A 175 2.58 8.59 10.65
C SER A 175 3.74 9.11 11.54
N GLY A 176 3.77 10.43 11.81
CA GLY A 176 4.88 11.12 12.50
C GLY A 176 5.99 11.56 11.55
N GLY A 177 6.89 12.41 12.05
CA GLY A 177 8.14 12.79 11.38
C GLY A 177 9.35 12.21 12.13
N GLY A 178 10.33 11.66 11.41
CA GLY A 178 11.58 11.17 12.02
C GLY A 178 12.03 9.77 11.60
N THR A 179 11.20 9.00 10.88
CA THR A 179 11.57 7.68 10.38
C THR A 179 12.06 7.75 8.93
N VAL A 180 13.23 7.16 8.67
CA VAL A 180 13.68 6.87 7.31
C VAL A 180 12.88 5.68 6.80
N TYR A 181 11.83 5.94 6.03
CA TYR A 181 11.08 4.87 5.38
C TYR A 181 11.91 4.21 4.30
N PRO A 182 11.79 2.88 4.11
CA PRO A 182 12.46 2.23 3.03
C PRO A 182 11.90 2.76 1.70
N PRO A 183 12.74 2.79 0.67
CA PRO A 183 12.30 3.08 -0.69
C PRO A 183 11.13 2.24 -1.15
N ALA A 184 10.23 2.84 -1.93
CA ALA A 184 8.98 2.24 -2.39
C ALA A 184 8.04 1.81 -1.26
N TYR A 185 8.23 2.38 -0.06
CA TYR A 185 7.23 2.35 0.99
C TYR A 185 6.08 3.30 0.68
N SER A 186 4.86 2.85 0.97
CA SER A 186 3.68 3.67 0.91
C SER A 186 2.73 3.38 2.07
N LEU A 187 2.14 4.44 2.61
CA LEU A 187 1.14 4.41 3.68
C LEU A 187 -0.10 5.16 3.22
N MET A 188 -1.27 4.53 3.37
CA MET A 188 -2.56 5.09 2.98
C MET A 188 -3.40 5.37 4.23
N THR A 189 -3.96 6.56 4.34
CA THR A 189 -4.93 6.93 5.39
C THR A 189 -6.16 7.54 4.75
N GLU A 190 -7.32 7.39 5.38
CA GLU A 190 -8.58 7.94 4.88
C GLU A 190 -9.17 8.88 5.92
N ASP A 191 -9.63 10.03 5.47
CA ASP A 191 -10.49 10.91 6.24
C ASP A 191 -11.94 10.46 6.04
N LYS A 192 -12.53 9.87 7.09
CA LYS A 192 -13.86 9.23 7.02
C LYS A 192 -15.01 10.19 6.79
N GLU A 193 -14.85 11.46 7.11
CA GLU A 193 -15.90 12.46 6.90
C GLU A 193 -15.96 12.90 5.44
N THR A 194 -14.80 13.05 4.81
CA THR A 194 -14.68 13.52 3.41
C THR A 194 -14.59 12.39 2.39
N GLY A 195 -14.15 11.20 2.81
CA GLY A 195 -13.77 10.09 1.93
C GLY A 195 -12.43 10.29 1.21
N ASP A 196 -11.69 11.36 1.56
CA ASP A 196 -10.38 11.64 0.98
C ASP A 196 -9.34 10.63 1.47
N VAL A 197 -8.54 10.12 0.54
CA VAL A 197 -7.41 9.24 0.85
C VAL A 197 -6.11 10.00 0.71
N PHE A 198 -5.32 10.00 1.78
CA PHE A 198 -3.98 10.57 1.83
C PHE A 198 -2.95 9.45 1.69
N LEU A 199 -2.11 9.58 0.67
CA LEU A 199 -0.98 8.67 0.45
C LEU A 199 0.32 9.34 0.90
N LEU A 200 1.07 8.70 1.77
CA LEU A 200 2.50 8.93 1.91
C LEU A 200 3.21 7.92 1.01
N ALA A 201 4.02 8.39 0.06
CA ALA A 201 4.85 7.53 -0.77
C ALA A 201 6.31 7.99 -0.74
N VAL A 202 7.23 7.04 -0.60
CA VAL A 202 8.67 7.26 -0.73
C VAL A 202 9.14 6.75 -2.09
N ILE A 203 9.36 7.69 -3.00
CA ILE A 203 9.88 7.42 -4.33
C ILE A 203 11.33 7.93 -4.38
N PHE A 204 12.23 7.08 -4.88
CA PHE A 204 13.57 7.54 -5.21
C PHE A 204 13.52 8.38 -6.48
N CYS A 205 14.06 9.59 -6.41
CA CYS A 205 14.45 10.36 -7.57
C CYS A 205 15.96 10.55 -7.50
N VAL A 206 16.66 10.37 -8.62
CA VAL A 206 18.03 10.89 -8.76
C VAL A 206 17.96 12.41 -8.50
N PRO A 207 18.94 13.02 -7.81
CA PRO A 207 18.98 14.47 -7.64
C PRO A 207 19.22 15.14 -9.00
N LEU A 208 18.16 15.31 -9.78
CA LEU A 208 18.10 16.34 -10.80
C LEU A 208 17.83 17.64 -10.06
N LEU A 209 18.86 18.49 -10.03
CA LEU A 209 18.78 19.91 -9.69
C LEU A 209 17.40 20.47 -10.08
N SER A 210 16.64 20.86 -9.06
CA SER A 210 15.53 21.82 -9.13
C SER A 210 14.71 21.81 -10.44
N ILE A 211 13.81 20.85 -10.59
CA ILE A 211 12.61 21.09 -11.40
C ILE A 211 11.41 20.51 -10.65
N ALA A 212 10.69 21.38 -9.94
CA ALA A 212 9.32 21.14 -9.51
C ALA A 212 8.43 21.15 -10.76
N LYS A 213 8.40 20.05 -11.51
CA LYS A 213 7.39 19.84 -12.54
C LYS A 213 6.28 18.96 -11.93
N PRO A 214 5.01 19.32 -12.11
CA PRO A 214 3.92 18.41 -11.76
C PRO A 214 4.13 17.09 -12.51
N VAL A 215 4.20 15.98 -11.78
CA VAL A 215 4.22 14.65 -12.38
C VAL A 215 2.84 14.42 -12.95
N LYS A 216 2.68 14.63 -14.26
CA LYS A 216 1.53 14.07 -14.99
C LYS A 216 1.70 12.56 -14.93
N VAL A 217 0.77 11.86 -14.28
CA VAL A 217 0.68 10.40 -14.40
C VAL A 217 0.14 10.12 -15.81
N PRO A 218 0.97 9.67 -16.77
CA PRO A 218 0.52 9.47 -18.14
C PRO A 218 -0.42 8.27 -18.17
N GLY A 219 -1.54 8.38 -18.91
CA GLY A 219 -2.45 7.28 -19.18
C GLY A 219 -3.72 7.20 -18.31
N TYR A 220 -3.90 8.08 -17.34
CA TYR A 220 -5.14 8.12 -16.54
C TYR A 220 -5.79 9.52 -16.57
N PRO A 221 -7.11 9.65 -16.84
CA PRO A 221 -7.79 10.94 -17.01
C PRO A 221 -8.09 11.71 -15.72
N TRP A 222 -7.48 11.36 -14.57
CA TRP A 222 -7.80 11.97 -13.28
C TRP A 222 -7.16 13.36 -13.13
N SER A 223 -7.91 14.40 -13.43
CA SER A 223 -7.52 15.82 -13.33
C SER A 223 -7.43 16.36 -11.90
N GLY A 224 -7.36 15.50 -10.87
CA GLY A 224 -7.47 15.89 -9.45
C GLY A 224 -6.23 15.68 -8.59
N VAL A 225 -5.14 15.15 -9.13
CA VAL A 225 -3.97 14.78 -8.33
C VAL A 225 -3.11 16.00 -8.01
N GLN A 226 -3.23 16.53 -6.79
CA GLN A 226 -2.27 17.50 -6.26
C GLN A 226 -1.09 16.76 -5.63
N VAL A 227 0.13 17.11 -6.06
CA VAL A 227 1.40 16.62 -5.51
C VAL A 227 2.03 17.73 -4.68
N THR A 228 2.02 17.59 -3.36
CA THR A 228 2.86 18.41 -2.48
C THR A 228 4.12 17.63 -2.14
N SER A 229 5.28 18.17 -2.54
CA SER A 229 6.58 17.62 -2.18
C SER A 229 7.21 18.43 -1.05
N SER A 230 7.53 17.78 0.06
CA SER A 230 8.50 18.30 1.03
C SER A 230 9.83 17.58 0.83
N THR A 231 10.92 18.35 0.86
CA THR A 231 12.27 17.80 0.86
C THR A 231 12.55 17.16 2.21
N GLY A 232 12.59 15.83 2.26
CA GLY A 232 13.45 15.13 3.22
C GLY A 232 14.91 15.21 2.76
N ASN A 233 15.84 14.64 3.53
CA ASN A 233 17.26 14.53 3.14
C ASN A 233 17.42 14.08 1.67
N LEU A 234 18.53 14.45 1.03
CA LEU A 234 18.87 14.42 -0.41
C LEU A 234 18.34 13.27 -1.31
N PHE A 235 17.82 12.18 -0.76
CA PHE A 235 17.37 10.97 -1.43
C PHE A 235 15.86 10.66 -1.27
N THR A 236 15.11 11.44 -0.48
CA THR A 236 13.72 11.14 -0.13
C THR A 236 12.79 12.29 -0.51
N ARG A 237 11.93 12.06 -1.51
CA ARG A 237 10.78 12.95 -1.79
C ARG A 237 9.52 12.32 -1.24
N PHE A 238 8.82 13.05 -0.38
CA PHE A 238 7.46 12.70 0.03
C PHE A 238 6.50 13.18 -1.05
N ILE A 239 5.68 12.28 -1.56
CA ILE A 239 4.58 12.63 -2.45
C ILE A 239 3.29 12.40 -1.67
N THR A 240 2.56 13.47 -1.41
CA THR A 240 1.14 13.36 -1.01
C THR A 240 0.31 13.38 -2.29
N LEU A 241 -0.47 12.32 -2.52
CA LEU A 241 -1.47 12.31 -3.59
C LEU A 241 -2.83 12.61 -2.97
N HIS A 242 -3.50 13.67 -3.44
CA HIS A 242 -4.93 13.89 -3.20
C HIS A 242 -5.73 13.23 -4.32
N VAL A 243 -6.66 12.33 -3.99
CA VAL A 243 -7.57 11.71 -4.96
C VAL A 243 -8.97 12.21 -4.65
N PRO A 244 -9.42 13.31 -5.27
CA PRO A 244 -10.73 13.88 -4.95
C PRO A 244 -11.84 12.89 -5.29
N VAL A 245 -12.81 12.78 -4.39
CA VAL A 245 -14.09 12.11 -4.67
C VAL A 245 -15.01 13.15 -5.31
N PRO A 246 -15.53 12.93 -6.53
CA PRO A 246 -16.56 13.82 -7.06
C PRO A 246 -17.79 13.70 -6.16
N ILE A 247 -18.14 14.82 -5.52
CA ILE A 247 -19.41 14.98 -4.81
C ILE A 247 -20.52 14.83 -5.87
N PRO A 248 -21.53 13.97 -5.67
CA PRO A 248 -22.69 13.99 -6.53
C PRO A 248 -23.38 15.35 -6.35
N VAL A 249 -23.36 16.17 -7.40
CA VAL A 249 -24.19 17.37 -7.48
C VAL A 249 -25.65 16.88 -7.56
N PRO A 250 -26.57 17.43 -6.75
CA PRO A 250 -27.96 17.01 -6.72
C PRO A 250 -28.67 17.14 -8.08
#